data_AF-A0A1L9P0F4-F1
#
_entry.id   AF-A0A1L9P0F4-F1
#
_cell.length_a   1.000
_cell.length_b   1.000
_cell.length_c   1.000
_cell.angle_alpha   90.00
_cell.angle_beta   90.00
_cell.angle_gamma   90.00
#
_symmetry.space_group_name_H-M   'P 1'
#
loop_
_entity.id
_entity.type
_entity.pdbx_description
1 polymer ?
#
loop_
_entity_poly.entity_id
_entity_poly.type
_entity_poly.pdbx_seq_one_letter_code
_entity_poly.pdbx_strand_id
1 'polypeptide(L)'
;MGFEQRKQERQALSEHLLAQNWNVFGTLKFVNGRTIGRETANKLLRSYWNKVDRIIYGKGAERQNLRVPRWCFAHEGSDNENFHVHFVMPSPLQDTEHMCCLLNAVWAQHHGQTAPLAKNWIMPAQDRAAVASYVTHEYWRIGSETLLDELCWDKTLSDTMVQYAHAQQTYRITRAASPLWLRQAQQALWTQKARYEASGDLQIVERG
;
A
#
# COMPACT_ATOMS: atom_id res chain seq x y z
N MET A 1 7.62 13.22 -24.80
CA MET A 1 6.26 13.32 -24.20
C MET A 1 6.12 14.72 -23.63
N GLY A 2 5.11 15.50 -24.05
CA GLY A 2 4.99 16.91 -23.66
C GLY A 2 4.46 17.08 -22.22
N PHE A 3 4.74 18.21 -21.60
CA PHE A 3 4.24 18.56 -20.26
C PHE A 3 2.70 18.47 -20.17
N GLU A 4 2.00 19.00 -21.17
CA GLU A 4 0.53 18.94 -21.23
C GLU A 4 -0.02 17.52 -21.35
N GLN A 5 0.68 16.64 -22.07
CA GLN A 5 0.30 15.23 -22.18
C GLN A 5 0.39 14.54 -20.81
N ARG A 6 1.51 14.71 -20.10
CA ARG A 6 1.68 14.12 -18.74
C ARG A 6 0.66 14.65 -17.75
N LYS A 7 0.25 15.92 -17.89
CA LYS A 7 -0.80 16.53 -17.07
C LYS A 7 -2.16 15.87 -17.32
N GLN A 8 -2.52 15.65 -18.59
CA GLN A 8 -3.77 14.96 -18.97
C GLN A 8 -3.76 13.50 -18.50
N GLU A 9 -2.65 12.78 -18.69
CA GLU A 9 -2.49 11.40 -18.26
C GLU A 9 -2.58 11.27 -16.73
N ARG A 10 -1.93 12.16 -15.97
CA ARG A 10 -2.06 12.21 -14.51
C ARG A 10 -3.49 12.47 -14.08
N GLN A 11 -4.19 13.40 -14.74
CA GLN A 11 -5.58 13.72 -14.44
C GLN A 11 -6.48 12.48 -14.66
N ALA A 12 -6.34 11.81 -15.80
CA ALA A 12 -7.09 10.59 -16.11
C ALA A 12 -6.79 9.46 -15.10
N LEU A 13 -5.53 9.31 -14.68
CA LEU A 13 -5.14 8.35 -13.65
C LEU A 13 -5.80 8.67 -12.29
N SER A 14 -5.80 9.94 -11.89
CA SER A 14 -6.45 10.38 -10.65
C SER A 14 -7.96 10.15 -10.69
N GLU A 15 -8.62 10.47 -11.80
CA GLU A 15 -10.06 10.23 -12.01
C GLU A 15 -10.38 8.73 -11.97
N HIS A 16 -9.57 7.90 -12.63
CA HIS A 16 -9.70 6.46 -12.59
C HIS A 16 -9.64 5.94 -11.15
N LEU A 17 -8.69 6.40 -10.34
CA LEU A 17 -8.58 6.00 -8.93
C LEU A 17 -9.79 6.44 -8.11
N LEU A 18 -10.29 7.67 -8.31
CA LEU A 18 -11.45 8.18 -7.58
C LEU A 18 -12.74 7.43 -7.91
N ALA A 19 -12.83 6.80 -9.08
CA ALA A 19 -13.93 5.90 -9.43
C ALA A 19 -13.91 4.56 -8.67
N GLN A 20 -12.76 4.18 -8.07
CA GLN A 20 -12.60 2.89 -7.37
C GLN A 20 -12.92 2.99 -5.88
N ASN A 21 -13.51 1.95 -5.29
CA ASN A 21 -13.90 1.98 -3.87
C ASN A 21 -12.77 1.53 -2.92
N TRP A 22 -11.71 2.33 -2.78
CA TRP A 22 -10.64 2.08 -1.80
C TRP A 22 -10.78 2.93 -0.54
N ASN A 23 -10.28 2.40 0.57
CA ASN A 23 -10.32 3.05 1.89
C ASN A 23 -9.04 2.84 2.71
N VAL A 24 -8.03 2.15 2.17
CA VAL A 24 -6.68 2.03 2.73
C VAL A 24 -5.72 2.79 1.84
N PHE A 25 -4.85 3.58 2.46
CA PHE A 25 -3.69 4.19 1.85
C PHE A 25 -2.43 3.67 2.56
N GLY A 26 -1.37 3.43 1.81
CA GLY A 26 -0.11 3.02 2.41
C GLY A 26 1.12 3.44 1.65
N THR A 27 2.23 3.39 2.36
CA THR A 27 3.61 3.57 1.91
C THR A 27 4.38 2.34 2.32
N LEU A 28 5.09 1.72 1.38
CA LEU A 28 6.01 0.60 1.58
C LEU A 28 7.42 1.14 1.40
N LYS A 29 8.09 1.42 2.52
CA LYS A 29 9.49 1.89 2.53
C LYS A 29 10.45 0.73 2.79
N PHE A 30 11.66 0.87 2.26
CA PHE A 30 12.78 0.00 2.61
C PHE A 30 13.61 0.63 3.75
N VAL A 31 14.41 -0.19 4.45
CA VAL A 31 15.31 0.29 5.51
C VAL A 31 16.26 1.37 4.98
N ASN A 32 16.75 1.17 3.75
CA ASN A 32 17.49 2.16 3.00
C ASN A 32 17.02 2.14 1.53
N GLY A 33 16.13 3.07 1.18
CA GLY A 33 15.62 3.23 -0.18
C GLY A 33 16.71 3.65 -1.19
N ARG A 34 17.78 4.31 -0.72
CA ARG A 34 18.92 4.78 -1.53
C ARG A 34 19.80 3.69 -2.07
N THR A 35 19.91 2.58 -1.35
CA THR A 35 20.86 1.51 -1.70
C THR A 35 20.19 0.22 -2.14
N ILE A 36 18.86 0.12 -2.02
CA ILE A 36 18.17 -1.09 -2.48
C ILE A 36 18.07 -1.06 -4.01
N GLY A 37 18.63 -2.08 -4.67
CA GLY A 37 18.50 -2.22 -6.11
C GLY A 37 17.04 -2.45 -6.52
N ARG A 38 16.59 -1.78 -7.59
CA ARG A 38 15.22 -1.88 -8.15
C ARG A 38 14.74 -3.33 -8.32
N GLU A 39 15.59 -4.23 -8.81
CA GLU A 39 15.25 -5.66 -8.97
C GLU A 39 14.94 -6.33 -7.62
N THR A 40 15.76 -6.07 -6.60
CA THR A 40 15.57 -6.62 -5.25
C THR A 40 14.30 -6.04 -4.63
N ALA A 41 14.09 -4.74 -4.75
CA ALA A 41 12.91 -4.06 -4.27
C ALA A 41 11.63 -4.64 -4.89
N ASN A 42 11.60 -4.82 -6.22
CA ASN A 42 10.48 -5.42 -6.94
C ASN A 42 10.20 -6.86 -6.50
N LYS A 43 11.23 -7.68 -6.29
CA LYS A 43 11.08 -9.06 -5.76
C LYS A 43 10.44 -9.05 -4.37
N LEU A 44 10.88 -8.15 -3.49
CA LEU A 44 10.32 -8.02 -2.14
C LEU A 44 8.86 -7.53 -2.16
N LEU A 45 8.54 -6.55 -3.01
CA LEU A 45 7.17 -6.04 -3.16
C LEU A 45 6.22 -7.12 -3.68
N ARG A 46 6.62 -7.88 -4.71
CA ARG A 46 5.83 -9.01 -5.21
C ARG A 46 5.65 -10.09 -4.13
N SER A 47 6.72 -10.42 -3.41
CA SER A 47 6.68 -11.39 -2.31
C SER A 47 5.74 -10.95 -1.18
N TYR A 48 5.78 -9.68 -0.81
CA TYR A 48 4.89 -9.09 0.18
C TYR A 48 3.42 -9.19 -0.25
N TRP A 49 3.09 -8.75 -1.46
CA TRP A 49 1.73 -8.80 -1.96
C TRP A 49 1.21 -10.24 -2.08
N ASN A 50 2.02 -11.17 -2.57
CA ASN A 50 1.69 -12.60 -2.59
C ASN A 50 1.41 -13.14 -1.17
N LYS A 51 2.15 -12.68 -0.16
CA LYS A 51 1.89 -13.04 1.24
C LYS A 51 0.56 -12.46 1.72
N VAL A 52 0.27 -11.19 1.44
CA VAL A 52 -1.01 -10.55 1.76
C VAL A 52 -2.16 -11.31 1.12
N ASP A 53 -2.08 -11.65 -0.18
CA ASP A 53 -3.14 -12.37 -0.88
C ASP A 53 -3.40 -13.76 -0.27
N ARG A 54 -2.35 -14.48 0.13
CA ARG A 54 -2.49 -15.76 0.85
C ARG A 54 -3.11 -15.60 2.23
N ILE A 55 -2.84 -14.51 2.94
CA ILE A 55 -3.47 -14.23 4.24
C ILE A 55 -4.98 -14.05 4.02
N ILE A 56 -5.37 -13.26 3.02
CA ILE A 56 -6.77 -12.96 2.73
C ILE A 56 -7.51 -14.17 2.13
N TYR A 57 -7.04 -14.73 1.03
CA TYR A 57 -7.76 -15.76 0.25
C TYR A 57 -7.30 -17.19 0.51
N GLY A 58 -6.23 -17.41 1.28
CA GLY A 58 -5.67 -18.75 1.48
C GLY A 58 -5.28 -19.41 0.15
N LYS A 59 -5.74 -20.65 -0.06
CA LYS A 59 -5.49 -21.39 -1.32
C LYS A 59 -6.17 -20.76 -2.54
N GLY A 60 -7.19 -19.91 -2.36
CA GLY A 60 -7.83 -19.18 -3.45
C GLY A 60 -6.85 -18.24 -4.16
N ALA A 61 -5.85 -17.71 -3.43
CA ALA A 61 -4.81 -16.86 -4.00
C ALA A 61 -3.98 -17.58 -5.08
N GLU A 62 -3.80 -18.90 -4.96
CA GLU A 62 -3.00 -19.69 -5.91
C GLU A 62 -3.90 -20.38 -6.93
N ARG A 63 -4.96 -21.05 -6.47
CA ARG A 63 -5.81 -21.90 -7.32
C ARG A 63 -6.75 -21.11 -8.23
N GLN A 64 -7.13 -19.91 -7.81
CA GLN A 64 -8.08 -19.05 -8.53
C GLN A 64 -7.42 -17.71 -8.90
N ASN A 65 -6.12 -17.56 -8.64
CA ASN A 65 -5.37 -16.31 -8.83
C ASN A 65 -6.04 -15.10 -8.16
N LEU A 66 -6.66 -15.31 -6.99
CA LEU A 66 -7.29 -14.22 -6.25
C LEU A 66 -6.21 -13.31 -5.63
N ARG A 67 -6.37 -12.02 -5.87
CA ARG A 67 -5.50 -10.98 -5.35
C ARG A 67 -6.36 -9.85 -4.81
N VAL A 68 -5.90 -9.18 -3.76
CA VAL A 68 -6.62 -8.02 -3.25
C VAL A 68 -6.49 -6.90 -4.30
N PRO A 69 -7.59 -6.26 -4.72
CA PRO A 69 -7.49 -5.11 -5.60
C PRO A 69 -6.57 -4.04 -5.01
N ARG A 70 -5.69 -3.46 -5.81
CA ARG A 70 -4.71 -2.47 -5.37
C ARG A 70 -4.11 -1.72 -6.56
N TRP A 71 -3.72 -0.49 -6.31
CA TRP A 71 -2.97 0.34 -7.25
C TRP A 71 -1.69 0.81 -6.55
N CYS A 72 -0.54 0.54 -7.16
CA CYS A 72 0.79 0.76 -6.58
C CYS A 72 1.56 1.78 -7.40
N PHE A 73 2.21 2.73 -6.72
CA PHE A 73 2.86 3.88 -7.33
C PHE A 73 4.31 3.97 -6.88
N ALA A 74 5.25 3.93 -7.82
CA ALA A 74 6.67 4.13 -7.56
C ALA A 74 6.96 5.60 -7.27
N HIS A 75 7.63 5.84 -6.14
CA HIS A 75 8.17 7.14 -5.77
C HIS A 75 9.67 7.02 -5.52
N GLU A 76 10.45 7.99 -5.96
CA GLU A 76 11.91 8.02 -5.77
C GLU A 76 12.39 9.18 -4.88
N GLY A 77 11.48 10.00 -4.36
CA GLY A 77 11.85 11.20 -3.60
C GLY A 77 12.49 12.28 -4.48
N SER A 78 12.87 13.42 -3.89
CA SER A 78 13.31 14.59 -4.67
C SER A 78 14.67 14.44 -5.35
N ASP A 79 15.51 13.52 -4.88
CA ASP A 79 16.86 13.24 -5.41
C ASP A 79 16.95 11.98 -6.29
N ASN A 80 15.81 11.32 -6.55
CA ASN A 80 15.69 10.05 -7.29
C ASN A 80 16.41 8.86 -6.65
N GLU A 81 16.89 8.99 -5.40
CA GLU A 81 17.59 7.91 -4.74
C GLU A 81 16.65 7.14 -3.80
N ASN A 82 15.58 7.72 -3.30
CA ASN A 82 14.78 7.09 -2.26
C ASN A 82 13.62 6.26 -2.82
N PHE A 83 13.90 5.07 -3.36
CA PHE A 83 12.83 4.22 -3.88
C PHE A 83 11.87 3.73 -2.78
N HIS A 84 10.59 4.00 -2.95
CA HIS A 84 9.50 3.50 -2.13
C HIS A 84 8.21 3.39 -2.96
N VAL A 85 7.21 2.70 -2.42
CA VAL A 85 5.94 2.50 -3.12
C VAL A 85 4.78 3.03 -2.29
N HIS A 86 3.96 3.89 -2.89
CA HIS A 86 2.64 4.18 -2.36
C HIS A 86 1.61 3.21 -2.91
N PHE A 87 0.54 2.95 -2.17
CA PHE A 87 -0.57 2.18 -2.69
C PHE A 87 -1.91 2.63 -2.12
N VAL A 88 -2.97 2.33 -2.85
CA VAL A 88 -4.35 2.37 -2.35
C VAL A 88 -5.03 1.03 -2.61
N MET A 89 -5.92 0.62 -1.69
CA MET A 89 -6.69 -0.61 -1.82
C MET A 89 -8.01 -0.56 -1.02
N PRO A 90 -9.06 -1.28 -1.45
CA PRO A 90 -10.17 -1.62 -0.56
C PRO A 90 -9.68 -2.52 0.57
N SER A 91 -10.13 -2.25 1.80
CA SER A 91 -9.96 -3.17 2.93
C SER A 91 -10.78 -4.44 2.69
N PRO A 92 -10.15 -5.64 2.69
CA PRO A 92 -10.88 -6.91 2.68
C PRO A 92 -11.58 -7.21 4.02
N LEU A 93 -11.30 -6.43 5.06
CA LEU A 93 -11.88 -6.56 6.38
C LEU A 93 -12.87 -5.43 6.65
N GLN A 94 -13.90 -5.73 7.43
CA GLN A 94 -14.86 -4.74 7.90
C GLN A 94 -14.18 -3.66 8.77
N ASP A 95 -13.24 -4.07 9.62
CA ASP A 95 -12.39 -3.14 10.37
C ASP A 95 -11.16 -2.73 9.54
N THR A 96 -11.22 -1.51 9.00
CA THR A 96 -10.15 -0.95 8.17
C THR A 96 -8.90 -0.63 8.99
N GLU A 97 -9.02 -0.24 10.26
CA GLU A 97 -7.85 -0.03 11.11
C GLU A 97 -7.12 -1.34 11.38
N HIS A 98 -7.87 -2.40 11.68
CA HIS A 98 -7.29 -3.72 11.86
C HIS A 98 -6.54 -4.20 10.62
N MET A 99 -7.11 -3.95 9.43
CA MET A 99 -6.42 -4.24 8.16
C MET A 99 -5.12 -3.45 8.04
N CYS A 100 -5.12 -2.16 8.35
CA CYS A 100 -3.92 -1.32 8.32
C CYS A 100 -2.84 -1.83 9.30
N CYS A 101 -3.24 -2.21 10.51
CA CYS A 101 -2.33 -2.77 11.52
C CYS A 101 -1.72 -4.10 11.05
N LEU A 102 -2.54 -4.98 10.46
CA LEU A 102 -2.09 -6.23 9.88
C LEU A 102 -1.07 -6.00 8.77
N LEU A 103 -1.35 -5.11 7.82
CA LEU A 103 -0.45 -4.81 6.70
C LEU A 103 0.87 -4.23 7.19
N ASN A 104 0.85 -3.27 8.12
CA ASN A 104 2.06 -2.70 8.71
C ASN A 104 2.90 -3.78 9.41
N ALA A 105 2.26 -4.63 10.21
CA ALA A 105 2.93 -5.72 10.90
C ALA A 105 3.54 -6.73 9.93
N VAL A 106 2.79 -7.10 8.87
CA VAL A 106 3.27 -8.04 7.86
C VAL A 106 4.45 -7.46 7.07
N TRP A 107 4.41 -6.17 6.72
CA TRP A 107 5.52 -5.50 6.03
C TRP A 107 6.76 -5.43 6.92
N ALA A 108 6.63 -4.94 8.16
CA ALA A 108 7.78 -4.79 9.07
C ALA A 108 8.48 -6.12 9.39
N GLN A 109 7.75 -7.24 9.33
CA GLN A 109 8.27 -8.59 9.54
C GLN A 109 8.64 -9.31 8.23
N HIS A 110 8.46 -8.69 7.07
CA HIS A 110 8.56 -9.39 5.79
C HIS A 110 10.00 -9.77 5.46
N HIS A 111 10.93 -8.83 5.65
CA HIS A 111 12.34 -9.02 5.32
C HIS A 111 13.25 -8.06 6.09
N GLY A 112 14.55 -8.36 6.22
CA GLY A 112 15.51 -7.45 6.88
C GLY A 112 15.70 -6.10 6.17
N GLN A 113 15.24 -5.98 4.92
CA GLN A 113 15.31 -4.74 4.13
C GLN A 113 14.00 -3.96 4.08
N THR A 114 12.89 -4.48 4.62
CA THR A 114 11.63 -3.74 4.72
C THR A 114 11.65 -2.83 5.94
N ALA A 115 11.15 -1.61 5.79
CA ALA A 115 11.20 -0.62 6.87
C ALA A 115 10.40 -1.07 8.12
N PRO A 116 10.87 -0.71 9.32
CA PRO A 116 10.14 -0.97 10.56
C PRO A 116 8.88 -0.09 10.65
N LEU A 117 7.98 -0.43 11.60
CA LEU A 117 6.72 0.30 11.86
C LEU A 117 6.91 1.83 12.03
N ALA A 118 8.04 2.27 12.59
CA ALA A 118 8.32 3.68 12.79
C ALA A 118 8.54 4.46 11.47
N LYS A 119 8.91 3.75 10.39
CA LYS A 119 9.23 4.32 9.08
C LYS A 119 8.24 3.90 7.98
N ASN A 120 7.30 3.00 8.28
CA ASN A 120 6.32 2.47 7.31
C ASN A 120 4.89 2.81 7.70
N TRP A 121 4.12 3.34 6.76
CA TRP A 121 2.84 3.98 7.07
C TRP A 121 1.74 3.36 6.23
N ILE A 122 0.80 2.67 6.86
CA ILE A 122 -0.41 2.15 6.22
C ILE A 122 -1.57 2.51 7.14
N MET A 123 -2.55 3.24 6.62
CA MET A 123 -3.61 3.84 7.42
C MET A 123 -4.93 3.94 6.62
N PRO A 124 -6.08 4.11 7.31
CA PRO A 124 -7.32 4.44 6.63
C PRO A 124 -7.18 5.74 5.83
N ALA A 125 -7.67 5.74 4.60
CA ALA A 125 -7.71 6.95 3.78
C ALA A 125 -8.74 7.93 4.35
N GLN A 126 -8.32 9.15 4.65
CA GLN A 126 -9.20 10.19 5.21
C GLN A 126 -9.81 11.06 4.11
N ASP A 127 -8.97 11.56 3.19
CA ASP A 127 -9.38 12.32 2.02
C ASP A 127 -8.90 11.61 0.76
N ARG A 128 -9.87 11.07 0.00
CA ARG A 128 -9.57 10.29 -1.22
C ARG A 128 -9.02 11.18 -2.34
N ALA A 129 -9.44 12.43 -2.44
CA ALA A 129 -8.96 13.36 -3.46
C ALA A 129 -7.51 13.77 -3.16
N ALA A 130 -7.21 14.10 -1.89
CA ALA A 130 -5.84 14.41 -1.47
C ALA A 130 -4.90 13.21 -1.68
N VAL A 131 -5.32 12.00 -1.29
CA VAL A 131 -4.52 10.78 -1.50
C VAL A 131 -4.31 10.49 -2.99
N ALA A 132 -5.34 10.57 -3.83
CA ALA A 132 -5.21 10.33 -5.28
C ALA A 132 -4.25 11.34 -5.94
N SER A 133 -4.38 12.62 -5.58
CA SER A 133 -3.46 13.67 -6.04
C SER A 133 -2.02 13.39 -5.61
N TYR A 134 -1.83 12.92 -4.37
CA TYR A 134 -0.53 12.64 -3.78
C TYR A 134 0.16 11.43 -4.43
N VAL A 135 -0.52 10.28 -4.52
CA VAL A 135 0.12 9.06 -5.04
C VAL A 135 0.48 9.15 -6.53
N THR A 136 -0.23 9.99 -7.28
CA THR A 136 0.03 10.24 -8.70
C THR A 136 0.99 11.41 -8.95
N HIS A 137 1.50 12.07 -7.90
CA HIS A 137 2.24 13.32 -8.10
C HIS A 137 3.55 13.11 -8.87
N GLU A 138 4.25 11.97 -8.74
CA GLU A 138 5.50 11.75 -9.47
C GLU A 138 5.32 11.51 -10.99
N TYR A 139 4.07 11.40 -11.47
CA TYR A 139 3.77 11.15 -12.89
C TYR A 139 4.32 12.24 -13.80
N TRP A 140 4.37 13.50 -13.35
CA TRP A 140 4.98 14.58 -14.16
C TRP A 140 6.46 14.34 -14.45
N ARG A 141 7.17 13.60 -13.57
CA ARG A 141 8.61 13.34 -13.65
C ARG A 141 8.91 12.03 -14.36
N ILE A 142 8.35 10.92 -13.88
CA ILE A 142 8.67 9.56 -14.36
C ILE A 142 7.56 8.96 -15.25
N GLY A 143 6.48 9.69 -15.51
CA GLY A 143 5.44 9.30 -16.46
C GLY A 143 4.75 7.98 -16.08
N SER A 144 4.54 7.11 -17.06
CA SER A 144 3.90 5.82 -16.87
C SER A 144 4.64 4.91 -15.87
N GLU A 145 5.94 5.10 -15.66
CA GLU A 145 6.71 4.33 -14.66
C GLU A 145 6.28 4.61 -13.22
N THR A 146 5.49 5.68 -12.98
CA THR A 146 4.84 5.90 -11.70
C THR A 146 3.89 4.76 -11.37
N LEU A 147 3.13 4.21 -12.33
CA LEU A 147 2.20 3.11 -12.06
C LEU A 147 2.95 1.76 -12.18
N LEU A 148 2.96 0.98 -11.10
CA LEU A 148 3.62 -0.31 -11.07
C LEU A 148 2.63 -1.40 -11.52
N ASP A 149 2.43 -1.54 -12.83
CA ASP A 149 1.45 -2.46 -13.43
C ASP A 149 1.53 -3.89 -12.88
N GLU A 150 2.73 -4.40 -12.65
CA GLU A 150 2.97 -5.76 -12.16
C GLU A 150 2.58 -5.97 -10.69
N LEU A 151 2.43 -4.89 -9.92
CA LEU A 151 1.95 -4.91 -8.54
C LEU A 151 0.46 -4.55 -8.42
N CYS A 152 -0.07 -3.83 -9.42
CA CYS A 152 -1.47 -3.48 -9.49
C CYS A 152 -2.35 -4.70 -9.75
N TRP A 153 -3.57 -4.64 -9.25
CA TRP A 153 -4.58 -5.66 -9.51
C TRP A 153 -5.98 -5.04 -9.39
N ASP A 154 -6.83 -5.26 -10.37
CA ASP A 154 -8.20 -4.73 -10.41
C ASP A 154 -9.24 -5.79 -10.83
N LYS A 155 -8.80 -7.04 -11.03
CA LYS A 155 -9.63 -8.11 -11.61
C LYS A 155 -10.49 -8.86 -10.60
N THR A 156 -10.21 -8.71 -9.30
CA THR A 156 -11.00 -9.35 -8.25
C THR A 156 -12.21 -8.47 -7.94
N LEU A 157 -13.41 -9.00 -8.17
CA LEU A 157 -14.67 -8.29 -7.90
C LEU A 157 -14.93 -8.17 -6.40
N SER A 158 -15.60 -7.09 -5.99
CA SER A 158 -15.98 -6.84 -4.59
C SER A 158 -16.79 -7.98 -3.99
N ASP A 159 -17.70 -8.59 -4.75
CA ASP A 159 -18.51 -9.73 -4.30
C ASP A 159 -17.65 -10.94 -3.93
N THR A 160 -16.56 -11.16 -4.67
CA THR A 160 -15.58 -12.22 -4.36
C THR A 160 -14.85 -11.92 -3.05
N MET A 161 -14.56 -10.65 -2.73
CA MET A 161 -13.95 -10.31 -1.45
C MET A 161 -14.85 -10.68 -0.27
N VAL A 162 -16.16 -10.41 -0.38
CA VAL A 162 -17.16 -10.72 0.66
C VAL A 162 -17.27 -12.23 0.90
N GLN A 163 -17.22 -13.04 -0.15
CA GLN A 163 -17.29 -14.51 -0.03
C GLN A 163 -16.16 -15.11 0.81
N TYR A 164 -14.99 -14.46 0.84
CA TYR A 164 -13.84 -14.91 1.61
C TYR A 164 -13.78 -14.33 3.03
N ALA A 165 -14.73 -13.47 3.42
CA ALA A 165 -14.84 -12.91 4.76
C ALA A 165 -15.50 -13.91 5.74
N HIS A 166 -14.80 -15.02 6.04
CA HIS A 166 -15.28 -16.09 6.92
C HIS A 166 -14.20 -16.56 7.91
N ALA A 167 -14.57 -17.41 8.87
CA ALA A 167 -13.72 -17.80 10.00
C ALA A 167 -12.28 -18.27 9.65
N GLN A 168 -12.08 -18.89 8.48
CA GLN A 168 -10.74 -19.31 8.06
C GLN A 168 -9.85 -18.13 7.68
N GLN A 169 -10.42 -17.04 7.15
CA GLN A 169 -9.71 -15.79 6.91
C GLN A 169 -9.27 -15.17 8.24
N THR A 170 -10.16 -15.09 9.23
CA THR A 170 -9.82 -14.62 10.58
C THR A 170 -8.67 -15.42 11.17
N TYR A 171 -8.70 -16.76 11.07
CA TYR A 171 -7.62 -17.62 11.56
C TYR A 171 -6.27 -17.33 10.89
N ARG A 172 -6.25 -17.12 9.56
CA ARG A 172 -5.02 -16.76 8.83
C ARG A 172 -4.48 -15.41 9.27
N ILE A 173 -5.36 -14.43 9.46
CA ILE A 173 -5.00 -13.08 9.93
C ILE A 173 -4.37 -13.14 11.32
N THR A 174 -4.98 -13.85 12.27
CA THR A 174 -4.43 -14.02 13.63
C THR A 174 -3.06 -14.69 13.62
N ARG A 175 -2.77 -15.55 12.63
CA ARG A 175 -1.46 -16.20 12.47
C ARG A 175 -0.43 -15.38 11.70
N ALA A 176 -0.87 -14.39 10.93
CA ALA A 176 0.01 -13.59 10.07
C ALA A 176 0.88 -12.61 10.85
N ALA A 177 0.38 -12.12 11.98
CA ALA A 177 1.11 -11.27 12.91
C ALA A 177 0.72 -11.64 14.35
N SER A 178 1.71 -11.79 15.24
CA SER A 178 1.42 -12.11 16.64
C SER A 178 0.65 -10.97 17.32
N PRO A 179 -0.07 -11.25 18.43
CA PRO A 179 -0.76 -10.20 19.18
C PRO A 179 0.15 -9.05 19.61
N LEU A 180 1.42 -9.33 19.89
CA LEU A 180 2.41 -8.29 20.22
C LEU A 180 2.66 -7.36 19.03
N TRP A 181 2.89 -7.92 17.84
CA TRP A 181 3.10 -7.14 16.61
C TRP A 181 1.87 -6.33 16.22
N LEU A 182 0.67 -6.89 16.37
CA LEU A 182 -0.57 -6.16 16.11
C LEU A 182 -0.75 -4.97 17.06
N ARG A 183 -0.44 -5.13 18.36
CA ARG A 183 -0.46 -4.01 19.31
C ARG A 183 0.57 -2.93 18.98
N GLN A 184 1.78 -3.32 18.60
CA GLN A 184 2.81 -2.36 18.17
C GLN A 184 2.40 -1.62 16.89
N ALA A 185 1.80 -2.32 15.92
CA ALA A 185 1.28 -1.72 14.71
C ALA A 185 0.12 -0.75 15.01
N GLN A 186 -0.78 -1.09 15.94
CA GLN A 186 -1.85 -0.20 16.38
C GLN A 186 -1.31 1.08 17.02
N GLN A 187 -0.32 0.96 17.91
CA GLN A 187 0.31 2.12 18.53
C GLN A 187 1.02 3.02 17.50
N ALA A 188 1.71 2.40 16.52
CA ALA A 188 2.33 3.13 15.43
C ALA A 188 1.28 3.85 14.57
N LEU A 189 0.16 3.18 14.24
CA LEU A 189 -0.96 3.77 13.49
C LEU A 189 -1.56 4.98 14.21
N TRP A 190 -1.82 4.88 15.52
CA TRP A 190 -2.34 6.02 16.30
C TRP A 190 -1.35 7.18 16.36
N THR A 191 -0.07 6.88 16.52
CA THR A 191 0.98 7.92 16.48
C THR A 191 1.00 8.62 15.13
N GLN A 192 0.82 7.90 14.02
CA GLN A 192 0.75 8.46 12.67
C GLN A 192 -0.50 9.32 12.47
N LYS A 193 -1.68 8.84 12.92
CA LYS A 193 -2.93 9.60 12.86
C LYS A 193 -2.85 10.92 13.61
N ALA A 194 -2.33 10.91 14.84
CA ALA A 194 -2.16 12.11 15.63
C ALA A 194 -1.24 13.14 14.96
N ARG A 195 -0.18 12.68 14.27
CA ARG A 195 0.70 13.57 13.48
C ARG A 195 -0.02 14.18 12.29
N TYR A 196 -0.78 13.36 11.57
CA TYR A 196 -1.58 13.81 10.43
C TYR A 196 -2.56 14.91 10.86
N GLU A 197 -3.34 14.66 11.91
CA GLU A 197 -4.32 15.60 12.49
C GLU A 197 -3.66 16.90 12.97
N ALA A 198 -2.49 16.82 13.60
CA ALA A 198 -1.77 18.00 14.08
C ALA A 198 -1.17 18.86 12.95
N SER A 199 -0.80 18.25 11.83
CA SER A 199 -0.14 18.95 10.73
C SER A 199 -1.09 19.45 9.65
N GLY A 200 -2.28 18.86 9.51
CA GLY A 200 -3.26 19.20 8.46
C GLY A 200 -2.84 18.76 7.04
N ASP A 201 -1.58 18.39 6.85
CA ASP A 201 -1.03 17.85 5.62
C ASP A 201 -0.79 16.35 5.75
N LEU A 202 -0.80 15.66 4.61
CA LEU A 202 -0.09 14.38 4.48
C LEU A 202 1.41 14.68 4.64
N GLN A 203 1.89 14.96 5.86
CA GLN A 203 3.30 15.03 6.21
C GLN A 203 3.89 13.62 6.17
N ILE A 204 3.82 12.99 5.01
CA ILE A 204 4.51 11.77 4.68
C ILE A 204 5.97 12.17 4.67
N VAL A 205 6.69 11.82 5.73
CA VAL A 205 8.11 12.18 5.91
C VAL A 205 8.86 11.79 4.64
N GLU A 206 9.13 12.78 3.78
CA GLU A 206 9.95 12.64 2.59
C GLU A 206 11.42 12.38 2.96
N ARG A 207 11.75 12.47 4.25
CA ARG A 207 13.10 12.29 4.77
C ARG A 207 13.19 10.99 5.57
N GLY A 208 13.49 9.92 4.83
CA GLY A 208 14.13 8.70 5.32
C GLY A 208 15.44 8.52 4.60
#